data_AF-A0A151XEZ3-F1
#
_entry.id   AF-A0A151XEZ3-F1
#
_cell.length_a   1.000
_cell.length_b   1.000
_cell.length_c   1.000
_cell.angle_alpha   90.00
_cell.angle_beta   90.00
_cell.angle_gamma   90.00
#
_symmetry.space_group_name_H-M   'P 1'
#
loop_
_entity.id
_entity.type
_entity.pdbx_description
1 polymer ?
#
loop_
_entity_poly.entity_id
_entity_poly.type
_entity_poly.pdbx_seq_one_letter_code
_entity_poly.pdbx_strand_id
1 'polypeptide(L)'
;MESSDVRLMMTESTVLFMFNLDKCIELAFDQLVGIVEKVDTKFTRFSNIASTVTDAKDVPNVICASDYFDKNQLLDCELLAVVFCA
;
A
#
# COMPACT_ATOMS: atom_id res chain seq x y z
N MET A 1 -48.85 11.56 -8.52
CA MET A 1 -47.68 11.17 -9.32
C MET A 1 -47.54 9.67 -9.17
N GLU A 2 -48.10 8.91 -10.10
CA GLU A 2 -47.90 7.46 -10.13
C GLU A 2 -46.49 7.21 -10.65
N SER A 3 -45.64 6.62 -9.82
CA SER A 3 -44.34 6.11 -10.25
C SER A 3 -44.60 4.95 -11.20
N SER A 4 -44.49 5.18 -12.51
CA SER A 4 -44.55 4.10 -13.48
C SER A 4 -43.41 3.13 -13.19
N ASP A 5 -43.73 1.88 -12.89
CA ASP A 5 -42.76 0.82 -12.64
C ASP A 5 -42.06 0.45 -13.97
N VAL A 6 -41.06 1.23 -14.34
CA VAL A 6 -40.29 1.04 -15.58
C VAL A 6 -39.27 -0.06 -15.32
N ARG A 7 -39.60 -1.28 -15.74
CA ARG A 7 -38.67 -2.41 -15.72
C ARG A 7 -37.64 -2.24 -16.84
N LEU A 8 -36.41 -1.93 -16.44
CA LEU A 8 -35.25 -1.96 -17.32
C LEU A 8 -34.69 -3.39 -17.37
N MET A 9 -34.64 -3.97 -18.57
CA MET A 9 -34.00 -5.27 -18.79
C MET A 9 -32.56 -5.03 -19.23
N MET A 10 -31.61 -5.54 -18.45
CA MET A 10 -30.20 -5.52 -18.80
C MET A 10 -29.88 -6.69 -19.73
N THR A 11 -28.93 -6.49 -20.64
CA THR A 11 -28.39 -7.60 -21.42
C THR A 11 -27.54 -8.49 -20.52
N GLU A 12 -27.50 -9.78 -20.81
CA GLU A 12 -26.62 -10.75 -20.12
C GLU A 12 -25.16 -10.26 -20.09
N SER A 13 -24.69 -9.69 -21.20
CA SER A 13 -23.34 -9.11 -21.30
C SER A 13 -23.09 -7.98 -20.30
N THR A 14 -24.09 -7.14 -20.03
CA THR A 14 -23.95 -6.04 -19.06
C THR A 14 -23.86 -6.59 -17.64
N VAL A 15 -24.69 -7.59 -17.30
CA VAL A 15 -24.67 -8.24 -15.99
C VAL A 15 -23.32 -8.93 -15.76
N LEU A 16 -22.81 -9.68 -16.75
CA LEU A 16 -21.49 -10.33 -16.67
C LEU A 16 -20.35 -9.31 -16.53
N PHE A 17 -20.43 -8.18 -17.25
CA PHE A 17 -19.44 -7.11 -17.12
C PHE A 17 -19.41 -6.54 -15.70
N MET A 18 -20.55 -6.31 -15.08
CA MET A 18 -20.61 -5.84 -13.68
C MET A 18 -19.96 -6.82 -12.71
N PHE A 19 -20.23 -8.13 -12.85
CA PHE A 19 -19.57 -9.15 -12.02
C PHE A 19 -18.05 -9.20 -12.22
N ASN A 20 -17.58 -9.00 -13.45
CA ASN A 20 -16.14 -8.94 -13.72
C ASN A 20 -15.51 -7.66 -13.13
N LEU A 21 -16.23 -6.54 -13.18
CA LEU A 21 -15.77 -5.28 -12.57
C LEU A 21 -15.62 -5.41 -11.06
N ASP A 22 -16.56 -6.06 -10.40
CA ASP A 22 -16.53 -6.34 -8.96
C ASP A 22 -15.26 -7.11 -8.55
N LYS A 23 -14.94 -8.18 -9.27
CA LYS A 23 -13.70 -8.95 -9.06
C LYS A 23 -12.43 -8.12 -9.29
N CYS A 24 -12.44 -7.24 -10.29
CA CYS A 24 -11.31 -6.33 -10.54
C CYS A 24 -11.13 -5.35 -9.38
N ILE A 25 -12.23 -4.88 -8.78
CA ILE A 25 -12.21 -3.98 -7.62
C ILE A 25 -11.64 -4.73 -6.42
N GLU A 26 -12.12 -5.93 -6.11
CA GLU A 26 -11.59 -6.76 -5.01
C GLU A 26 -10.09 -7.00 -5.17
N LEU A 27 -9.63 -7.40 -6.38
CA LEU A 27 -8.22 -7.61 -6.65
C LEU A 27 -7.39 -6.34 -6.44
N ALA A 28 -7.89 -5.18 -6.85
CA ALA A 28 -7.21 -3.91 -6.64
C ALA A 28 -7.12 -3.55 -5.15
N PHE A 29 -8.18 -3.82 -4.38
CA PHE A 29 -8.18 -3.64 -2.93
C PHE A 29 -7.17 -4.56 -2.25
N ASP A 30 -7.13 -5.84 -2.60
CA ASP A 30 -6.19 -6.81 -2.03
C ASP A 30 -4.72 -6.41 -2.31
N GLN A 31 -4.45 -5.93 -3.53
CA GLN A 31 -3.14 -5.40 -3.89
C GLN A 31 -2.77 -4.17 -3.05
N LEU A 32 -3.72 -3.26 -2.82
CA LEU A 32 -3.48 -2.07 -2.00
C LEU A 32 -3.21 -2.45 -0.54
N VAL A 33 -4.00 -3.38 0.02
CA VAL A 33 -3.78 -3.91 1.38
C VAL A 33 -2.37 -4.50 1.49
N GLY A 34 -1.96 -5.33 0.52
CA GLY A 34 -0.63 -5.91 0.51
C GLY A 34 0.51 -4.88 0.38
N ILE A 35 0.28 -3.75 -0.29
CA ILE A 35 1.24 -2.63 -0.34
C ILE A 35 1.32 -1.94 1.03
N VAL A 36 0.18 -1.62 1.63
CA VAL A 36 0.12 -0.95 2.94
C VAL A 36 0.81 -1.79 4.01
N GLU A 37 0.55 -3.11 4.04
CA GLU A 37 1.21 -4.02 4.99
C GLU A 37 2.73 -4.08 4.81
N LYS A 38 3.22 -4.03 3.56
CA LYS A 38 4.67 -3.98 3.28
C LYS A 38 5.30 -2.68 3.77
N VAL A 39 4.64 -1.54 3.53
CA VAL A 39 5.07 -0.23 4.01
C VAL A 39 5.12 -0.23 5.54
N ASP A 40 4.05 -0.65 6.20
CA ASP A 40 3.94 -0.69 7.66
C ASP A 40 5.01 -1.59 8.30
N THR A 41 5.23 -2.77 7.72
CA THR A 41 6.27 -3.70 8.18
C THR A 41 7.67 -3.08 8.11
N LYS A 42 8.00 -2.44 6.98
CA LYS A 42 9.31 -1.78 6.78
C LYS A 42 9.46 -0.57 7.68
N PHE A 43 8.44 0.28 7.75
CA PHE A 43 8.40 1.45 8.62
C PHE A 43 8.59 1.08 10.09
N THR A 44 7.90 0.05 10.57
CA THR A 44 8.02 -0.42 11.96
C THR A 44 9.44 -0.90 12.26
N ARG A 45 10.07 -1.65 11.35
CA ARG A 45 11.46 -2.12 11.52
C ARG A 45 12.45 -0.96 11.57
N PHE A 46 12.34 -0.02 10.63
CA PHE A 46 13.21 1.16 10.61
C PHE A 46 13.00 2.05 11.84
N SER A 47 11.77 2.20 12.30
CA SER A 47 11.44 2.92 13.55
C SER A 47 12.07 2.25 14.77
N ASN A 48 12.02 0.92 14.86
CA ASN A 48 12.67 0.17 15.93
C ASN A 48 14.18 0.38 15.92
N ILE A 49 14.83 0.33 14.74
CA ILE A 49 16.26 0.64 14.61
C ILE A 49 16.52 2.08 15.08
N ALA A 50 15.78 3.05 14.53
CA ALA A 50 15.94 4.46 14.86
C ALA A 50 15.80 4.73 16.37
N SER A 51 14.89 4.04 17.05
CA SER A 51 14.68 4.18 18.49
C SER A 51 15.88 3.77 19.36
N THR A 52 16.82 2.97 18.81
CA THR A 52 18.05 2.54 19.49
C THR A 52 19.23 3.47 19.24
N VAL A 53 19.12 4.39 18.28
CA VAL A 53 20.19 5.32 17.91
C VAL A 53 20.16 6.54 18.82
N THR A 54 21.32 6.91 19.37
CA THR A 54 21.43 8.06 20.29
C THR A 54 21.48 9.40 19.56
N ASP A 55 22.23 9.50 18.46
CA ASP A 55 22.26 10.69 17.61
C ASP A 55 21.32 10.49 16.41
N ALA A 56 20.30 11.34 16.30
CA ALA A 56 19.35 11.29 15.20
C ALA A 56 20.02 11.40 13.82
N LYS A 57 21.18 12.06 13.72
CA LYS A 57 21.94 12.19 12.47
C LYS A 57 22.52 10.86 11.97
N ASP A 58 22.70 9.90 12.87
CA ASP A 58 23.23 8.58 12.52
C ASP A 58 22.13 7.61 12.09
N VAL A 59 20.85 7.93 12.34
CA VAL A 59 19.71 7.06 12.01
C VAL A 59 19.73 6.57 10.54
N PRO A 60 19.92 7.45 9.53
CA PRO A 60 19.99 7.00 8.14
C PRO A 60 21.10 5.99 7.89
N ASN A 61 22.29 6.24 8.45
CA ASN A 61 23.46 5.39 8.28
C ASN A 61 23.25 4.03 8.93
N VAL A 62 22.65 4.00 10.13
CA VAL A 62 22.36 2.75 10.84
C VAL A 62 21.29 1.94 10.12
N ILE A 63 20.24 2.58 9.59
CA ILE A 63 19.23 1.90 8.76
C ILE A 63 19.87 1.32 7.50
N CYS A 64 20.70 2.09 6.78
CA CYS A 64 21.39 1.64 5.56
C CYS A 64 22.33 0.46 5.81
N ALA A 65 22.94 0.39 7.00
CA ALA A 65 23.84 -0.69 7.38
C ALA A 65 23.10 -1.94 7.90
N SER A 66 21.79 -1.85 8.14
CA SER A 66 20.98 -2.99 8.62
C SER A 66 20.72 -4.02 7.53
N ASP A 67 20.49 -5.27 7.93
CA ASP A 67 20.04 -6.36 7.07
C ASP A 67 18.59 -6.18 6.56
N TYR A 68 17.85 -5.25 7.16
CA TYR A 68 16.48 -4.93 6.77
C TYR A 68 16.36 -3.95 5.62
N PHE A 69 17.46 -3.27 5.25
CA PHE A 69 17.50 -2.31 4.15
C PHE A 69 18.06 -2.95 2.87
N ASP A 70 17.30 -2.89 1.79
CA ASP A 70 17.75 -3.25 0.44
C ASP A 70 17.65 -2.03 -0.48
N LYS A 71 18.81 -1.52 -0.89
CA LYS A 71 18.93 -0.38 -1.82
C LYS A 71 18.25 -0.60 -3.19
N ASN A 72 17.97 -1.85 -3.56
CA ASN A 72 17.28 -2.17 -4.80
C ASN A 72 15.75 -2.16 -4.63
N GLN A 73 15.24 -2.05 -3.41
CA GLN A 73 13.81 -1.87 -3.14
C GLN A 73 13.48 -0.38 -3.11
N LEU A 74 12.64 0.06 -4.04
CA LEU A 74 12.18 1.45 -4.11
C LEU A 74 11.56 1.91 -2.78
N LEU A 75 10.72 1.04 -2.18
CA LEU A 75 10.06 1.32 -0.91
C LEU A 75 11.05 1.62 0.22
N ASP A 76 12.14 0.86 0.34
CA ASP A 76 13.15 1.06 1.38
C ASP A 76 13.86 2.41 1.19
N CYS A 77 14.22 2.74 -0.05
CA CYS A 77 14.84 4.00 -0.42
C CYS A 77 13.91 5.21 -0.14
N GLU A 78 12.63 5.10 -0.50
CA GLU A 78 11.64 6.15 -0.27
C GLU A 78 11.37 6.37 1.22
N LEU A 79 11.15 5.28 1.98
CA LEU A 79 10.97 5.35 3.44
C LEU A 79 12.16 6.02 4.11
N LEU A 80 13.38 5.59 3.78
CA LEU A 80 14.60 6.20 4.31
C LEU A 80 14.66 7.70 4.00
N ALA A 81 14.50 8.07 2.74
CA ALA A 81 14.65 9.45 2.29
C ALA A 81 13.57 10.40 2.85
N VAL A 82 12.32 9.96 2.90
CA VAL A 82 11.18 10.82 3.26
C VAL A 82 10.92 10.85 4.76
N VAL A 83 11.15 9.73 5.47
CA VAL A 83 10.81 9.62 6.89
C VAL A 83 12.01 9.80 7.80
N PHE A 84 13.14 9.18 7.46
CA PHE A 84 14.27 9.05 8.39
C PHE A 84 15.45 9.98 8.08
N CYS A 85 15.48 10.57 6.89
CA CYS A 85 16.44 11.61 6.50
C CYS A 85 15.89 13.04 6.56
N ALA A 86 14.62 13.20 6.94
CA ALA A 86 13.91 14.49 6.95
C ALA A 86 14.28 15.38 8.14
#